data_AF-A0A813BPP9-F1
#
_entry.id   AF-A0A813BPP9-F1
#
_cell.length_a   1.000
_cell.length_b   1.000
_cell.length_c   1.000
_cell.angle_alpha   90.00
_cell.angle_beta   90.00
_cell.angle_gamma   90.00
#
_symmetry.space_group_name_H-M   'P 1'
#
loop_
_entity.id
_entity.type
_entity.pdbx_description
1 polymer ?
#
loop_
_entity_poly.entity_id
_entity_poly.type
_entity_poly.pdbx_seq_one_letter_code
_entity_poly.pdbx_strand_id
1 'polypeptide(L)'
;MVGSLEFCTGGLGTRMVLVLGHTTCASIYGATSTYFNNSRGNPSPTRSALDGLLYDLSVVAEQAAYDMGPHAAQEDVAAHAVRINVFHTIDFLLKFSKSIRERVSCGQVEIQGALYHMDTGVVEFMGRSPRQSSLLTCKVAMPPSVEALSSAASPRGRVRTGVDNRVPALEALNLLKEGNERFAVGAPISKMSTSSMVNALASAGQAPFAAILGSADSRAPIDSLFDAMPGDLFVLRNAGNTCTHAEGSMVGSLEFCVSKLGTRLILVLGHTDDLAVRGALATHLYGSTSKSIGSALEGLLMDLTSVAEEACKDLGPFADLDQLAAHAVRVNVFHSMNFLLKFSETLRGFVRSGELMIQGGIYHLSTGRVEFLGRSPEQEELLSSSIQLPPSMSALPIRTTGDDAILPEQSLQLLKAGNERFAVGMPLAGGITAEMRKALAREGQAPHSAIVGCADSRAALEAIFDAMPGDLFVLRNVGNSFTHAEGSVMGSLEFCTGTLQTPLILILGHTSCAAIKGATHAYVNSTQNKVNKAGRALGSLLESLSTVAQCAAEELDEDATEDEIADLAVQMNVFHTMDYLLTNSAFISDKVQRGEVDIQGGIYNLESGRVNFLGRSPNQSKIINTF
;
A
#
# COMPACT_ATOMS: atom_id res chain seq x y z
N MET A 1 -3.05 0.66 9.47
CA MET A 1 -3.18 1.35 10.78
C MET A 1 -3.41 2.86 10.62
N VAL A 2 -2.61 3.58 9.84
CA VAL A 2 -2.82 5.03 9.59
C VAL A 2 -4.23 5.32 9.05
N GLY A 3 -4.70 4.56 8.05
CA GLY A 3 -6.07 4.68 7.54
C GLY A 3 -7.15 4.46 8.61
N SER A 4 -6.92 3.57 9.58
CA SER A 4 -7.82 3.37 10.71
C SER A 4 -7.88 4.60 11.63
N LEU A 5 -6.75 5.27 11.87
CA LEU A 5 -6.72 6.51 12.65
C LEU A 5 -7.33 7.70 11.89
N GLU A 6 -7.14 7.77 10.57
CA GLU A 6 -7.82 8.76 9.72
C GLU A 6 -9.33 8.57 9.72
N PHE A 7 -9.80 7.31 9.69
CA PHE A 7 -11.20 6.96 9.86
C PHE A 7 -11.72 7.39 11.24
N CYS A 8 -11.03 7.05 12.33
CA CYS A 8 -11.45 7.41 13.69
C CYS A 8 -11.52 8.93 13.90
N THR A 9 -10.49 9.66 13.48
CA THR A 9 -10.42 11.12 13.65
C THR A 9 -11.36 11.87 12.69
N GLY A 10 -11.75 11.26 11.57
CA GLY A 10 -12.55 11.90 10.54
C GLY A 10 -14.01 11.47 10.53
N GLY A 11 -14.23 10.17 10.38
CA GLY A 11 -15.56 9.57 10.34
C GLY A 11 -16.23 9.48 11.70
N LEU A 12 -15.47 9.21 12.77
CA LEU A 12 -16.01 9.06 14.13
C LEU A 12 -15.84 10.30 15.01
N GLY A 13 -15.13 11.32 14.54
CA GLY A 13 -14.90 12.57 15.29
C GLY A 13 -14.01 12.41 16.53
N THR A 14 -13.11 11.41 16.55
CA THR A 14 -12.18 11.19 17.65
C THR A 14 -11.28 12.41 17.85
N ARG A 15 -11.23 12.94 19.08
CA ARG A 15 -10.46 14.16 19.43
C ARG A 15 -9.12 13.91 20.09
N MET A 16 -8.82 12.67 20.48
CA MET A 16 -7.56 12.31 21.12
C MET A 16 -7.04 10.99 20.56
N VAL A 17 -5.75 10.96 20.22
CA VAL A 17 -4.99 9.75 19.88
C VAL A 17 -3.92 9.56 20.95
N LEU A 18 -4.00 8.45 21.68
CA LEU A 18 -2.98 8.06 22.64
C LEU A 18 -2.11 6.96 22.02
N VAL A 19 -0.83 7.24 21.84
CA VAL A 19 0.18 6.23 21.47
C VAL A 19 0.75 5.67 22.77
N LEU A 20 0.35 4.44 23.10
CA LEU A 20 0.74 3.78 24.34
C LEU A 20 1.78 2.68 24.06
N GLY A 21 2.98 2.82 24.62
CA GLY A 21 3.99 1.76 24.69
C GLY A 21 3.94 1.04 26.04
N HIS A 22 4.71 -0.04 26.21
CA HIS A 22 4.91 -0.69 27.52
C HIS A 22 6.35 -1.15 27.73
N THR A 23 6.82 -1.12 28.99
CA THR A 23 8.25 -1.23 29.35
C THR A 23 8.95 -2.51 28.90
N THR A 24 8.22 -3.62 28.74
CA THR A 24 8.77 -4.93 28.35
C THR A 24 8.28 -5.39 26.97
N CYS A 25 8.16 -4.46 26.01
CA CYS A 25 7.68 -4.75 24.66
C CYS A 25 8.59 -5.74 23.91
N ALA A 26 8.11 -6.98 23.76
CA ALA A 26 8.89 -8.06 23.17
C ALA A 26 9.34 -7.76 21.73
N SER A 27 8.55 -7.02 20.95
CA SER A 27 8.92 -6.61 19.59
C SER A 27 10.08 -5.60 19.58
N ILE A 28 10.12 -4.66 20.52
CA ILE A 28 11.23 -3.70 20.65
C ILE A 28 12.49 -4.41 21.13
N TYR A 29 12.38 -5.28 22.14
CA TYR A 29 13.51 -6.11 22.59
C TYR A 29 14.03 -7.02 21.47
N GLY A 30 13.13 -7.59 20.65
CA GLY A 30 13.49 -8.37 19.46
C GLY A 30 14.21 -7.53 18.39
N ALA A 31 13.73 -6.32 18.13
CA ALA A 31 14.34 -5.40 17.16
C ALA A 31 15.73 -4.93 17.63
N THR A 32 15.89 -4.57 18.91
CA THR A 32 17.18 -4.23 19.51
C THR A 32 18.16 -5.40 19.41
N SER A 33 17.71 -6.62 19.69
CA SER A 33 18.55 -7.81 19.53
C SER A 33 19.00 -8.02 18.09
N THR A 34 18.09 -7.79 17.14
CA THR A 34 18.37 -7.90 15.70
C THR A 34 19.39 -6.84 15.25
N TYR A 35 19.24 -5.60 15.71
CA TYR A 35 20.20 -4.51 15.46
C TYR A 35 21.61 -4.90 15.88
N PHE A 36 21.81 -5.35 17.14
CA PHE A 36 23.14 -5.74 17.63
C PHE A 36 23.72 -6.97 16.91
N ASN A 37 22.90 -7.92 16.50
CA ASN A 37 23.35 -9.08 15.74
C ASN A 37 23.82 -8.70 14.33
N ASN A 38 23.11 -7.77 13.67
CA ASN A 38 23.48 -7.26 12.35
C ASN A 38 24.77 -6.44 12.41
N SER A 39 24.96 -5.60 13.44
CA SER A 39 26.21 -4.86 13.65
C SER A 39 27.44 -5.76 13.87
N ARG A 40 27.23 -7.03 14.26
CA ARG A 40 28.28 -8.05 14.44
C ARG A 40 28.54 -8.88 13.18
N GLY A 41 27.92 -8.57 12.04
CA GLY A 41 28.17 -9.23 10.76
C GLY A 41 27.46 -10.57 10.58
N ASN A 42 26.37 -10.82 11.32
CA ASN A 42 25.55 -12.03 11.21
C ASN A 42 24.14 -11.69 10.68
N PRO A 43 24.00 -11.29 9.39
CA PRO A 43 22.69 -10.96 8.83
C PRO A 43 21.82 -12.22 8.74
N SER A 44 20.60 -12.15 9.27
CA SER A 44 19.58 -13.19 9.12
C SER A 44 19.21 -13.36 7.64
N PRO A 45 19.36 -14.56 7.05
CA PRO A 45 18.99 -14.82 5.67
C PRO A 45 17.56 -15.34 5.59
N THR A 46 16.56 -14.54 5.98
CA THR A 46 15.14 -14.84 5.68
C THR A 46 14.33 -13.57 5.47
N ARG A 47 13.45 -13.58 4.45
CA ARG A 47 12.55 -12.50 4.06
C ARG A 47 11.14 -12.75 4.61
N SER A 48 10.97 -12.80 5.94
CA SER A 48 9.64 -12.96 6.57
C SER A 48 9.00 -11.62 6.92
N ALA A 49 7.67 -11.58 7.11
CA ALA A 49 6.98 -10.36 7.55
C ALA A 49 7.43 -9.91 8.94
N LEU A 50 7.77 -10.87 9.81
CA LEU A 50 8.38 -10.61 11.09
C LEU A 50 9.76 -9.95 10.95
N ASP A 51 10.61 -10.43 10.05
CA ASP A 51 11.93 -9.82 9.82
C ASP A 51 11.79 -8.38 9.33
N GLY A 52 10.84 -8.10 8.44
CA GLY A 52 10.48 -6.75 8.01
C GLY A 52 10.02 -5.86 9.17
N LEU A 53 9.10 -6.35 10.00
CA LEU A 53 8.63 -5.63 11.19
C LEU A 53 9.76 -5.30 12.17
N LEU A 54 10.65 -6.26 12.44
CA LEU A 54 11.80 -6.04 13.34
C LEU A 54 12.84 -5.09 12.72
N TYR A 55 12.99 -5.12 11.40
CA TYR A 55 13.83 -4.19 10.66
C TYR A 55 13.29 -2.76 10.74
N ASP A 56 12.00 -2.55 10.52
CA ASP A 56 11.38 -1.22 10.64
C ASP A 56 11.55 -0.64 12.06
N LEU A 57 11.45 -1.48 13.08
CA LEU A 57 11.67 -1.09 14.48
C LEU A 57 13.15 -0.90 14.83
N SER A 58 14.08 -1.37 14.00
CA SER A 58 15.52 -1.31 14.30
C SER A 58 16.06 0.12 14.32
N VAL A 59 15.45 1.05 13.57
CA VAL A 59 15.79 2.49 13.59
C VAL A 59 15.65 3.09 14.98
N VAL A 60 14.68 2.61 15.75
CA VAL A 60 14.46 3.04 17.14
C VAL A 60 15.57 2.50 18.05
N ALA A 61 16.00 1.26 17.83
CA ALA A 61 17.10 0.65 18.57
C ALA A 61 18.45 1.33 18.24
N GLU A 62 18.67 1.70 16.99
CA GLU A 62 19.84 2.47 16.54
C GLU A 62 19.90 3.83 17.25
N GLN A 63 18.78 4.57 17.25
CA GLN A 63 18.70 5.84 17.97
C GLN A 63 18.95 5.66 19.48
N ALA A 64 18.36 4.64 20.10
CA ALA A 64 18.57 4.36 21.52
C ALA A 64 20.04 4.03 21.83
N ALA A 65 20.69 3.23 20.99
CA ALA A 65 22.10 2.90 21.14
C ALA A 65 23.00 4.13 20.97
N TYR A 66 22.65 5.03 20.04
CA TYR A 66 23.34 6.31 19.87
C TYR A 66 23.20 7.20 21.11
N ASP A 67 21.99 7.36 21.63
CA ASP A 67 21.68 8.22 22.80
C ASP A 67 22.39 7.73 24.08
N MET A 68 22.52 6.40 24.24
CA MET A 68 23.13 5.79 25.42
C MET A 68 24.64 5.55 25.30
N GLY A 69 25.19 5.65 24.09
CA GLY A 69 26.61 5.46 23.79
C GLY A 69 27.05 3.99 23.65
N PRO A 70 28.29 3.76 23.20
CA PRO A 70 28.77 2.46 22.69
C PRO A 70 28.95 1.36 23.74
N HIS A 71 28.84 1.68 25.04
CA HIS A 71 29.03 0.75 26.15
C HIS A 71 27.72 0.38 26.86
N ALA A 72 26.58 0.89 26.41
CA ALA A 72 25.28 0.58 27.00
C ALA A 72 24.94 -0.91 26.83
N ALA A 73 24.39 -1.53 27.88
CA ALA A 73 23.94 -2.91 27.81
C ALA A 73 22.71 -3.00 26.88
N GLN A 74 22.58 -4.12 26.17
CA GLN A 74 21.50 -4.33 25.21
C GLN A 74 20.10 -4.21 25.85
N GLU A 75 19.94 -4.66 27.10
CA GLU A 75 18.68 -4.55 27.83
C GLU A 75 18.32 -3.08 28.15
N ASP A 76 19.31 -2.27 28.53
CA ASP A 76 19.12 -0.85 28.81
C ASP A 76 18.77 -0.08 27.52
N VAL A 77 19.42 -0.43 26.41
CA VAL A 77 19.11 0.10 25.07
C VAL A 77 17.68 -0.26 24.68
N ALA A 78 17.25 -1.50 24.90
CA ALA A 78 15.89 -1.92 24.59
C ALA A 78 14.85 -1.16 25.45
N ALA A 79 15.11 -1.00 26.75
CA ALA A 79 14.24 -0.24 27.65
C ALA A 79 14.12 1.23 27.24
N HIS A 80 15.23 1.85 26.79
CA HIS A 80 15.22 3.22 26.27
C HIS A 80 14.51 3.31 24.91
N ALA A 81 14.73 2.34 24.02
CA ALA A 81 14.10 2.26 22.71
C ALA A 81 12.58 2.23 22.79
N VAL A 82 11.98 1.64 23.83
CA VAL A 82 10.51 1.68 24.02
C VAL A 82 9.99 3.12 24.06
N ARG A 83 10.65 4.03 24.79
CA ARG A 83 10.24 5.44 24.87
C ARG A 83 10.42 6.16 23.53
N ILE A 84 11.53 5.91 22.86
CA ILE A 84 11.80 6.48 21.53
C ILE A 84 10.73 6.00 20.55
N ASN A 85 10.31 4.73 20.60
CA ASN A 85 9.31 4.17 19.71
C ASN A 85 7.96 4.90 19.82
N VAL A 86 7.54 5.26 21.03
CA VAL A 86 6.29 6.00 21.27
C VAL A 86 6.31 7.33 20.50
N PHE A 87 7.37 8.12 20.66
CA PHE A 87 7.49 9.39 19.94
C PHE A 87 7.76 9.22 18.45
N HIS A 88 8.54 8.21 18.06
CA HIS A 88 8.79 7.87 16.67
C HIS A 88 7.48 7.55 15.94
N THR A 89 6.57 6.82 16.59
CA THR A 89 5.24 6.51 16.06
C THR A 89 4.39 7.77 15.89
N ILE A 90 4.38 8.68 16.87
CA ILE A 90 3.69 9.98 16.77
C ILE A 90 4.23 10.78 15.58
N ASP A 91 5.55 10.85 15.44
CA ASP A 91 6.19 11.59 14.36
C ASP A 91 5.92 10.96 12.99
N PHE A 92 5.88 9.63 12.92
CA PHE A 92 5.50 8.90 11.72
C PHE A 92 4.07 9.26 11.30
N LEU A 93 3.11 9.25 12.23
CA LEU A 93 1.72 9.65 11.95
C LEU A 93 1.65 11.08 11.40
N LEU A 94 2.34 12.01 12.05
CA LEU A 94 2.36 13.42 11.64
C LEU A 94 3.09 13.63 10.31
N LYS A 95 4.10 12.82 9.98
CA LYS A 95 4.84 12.92 8.71
C LYS A 95 4.02 12.38 7.54
N PHE A 96 3.41 11.22 7.71
CA PHE A 96 2.82 10.48 6.60
C PHE A 96 1.29 10.65 6.44
N SER A 97 0.57 11.10 7.48
CA SER A 97 -0.85 11.45 7.35
C SER A 97 -1.03 12.95 7.29
N LYS A 98 -1.32 13.47 6.09
CA LYS A 98 -1.72 14.87 5.90
C LYS A 98 -2.99 15.18 6.70
N SER A 99 -3.97 14.28 6.67
CA SER A 99 -5.26 14.47 7.37
C SER A 99 -5.10 14.59 8.88
N ILE A 100 -4.34 13.68 9.51
CA ILE A 100 -4.06 13.74 10.94
C ILE A 100 -3.24 14.99 11.27
N ARG A 101 -2.18 15.28 10.49
CA ARG A 101 -1.35 16.47 10.70
C ARG A 101 -2.16 17.76 10.66
N GLU A 102 -3.06 17.91 9.69
CA GLU A 102 -3.94 19.08 9.58
C GLU A 102 -4.88 19.20 10.78
N ARG A 103 -5.52 18.10 11.19
CA ARG A 103 -6.40 18.06 12.37
C ARG A 103 -5.68 18.38 13.67
N VAL A 104 -4.43 17.94 13.81
CA VAL A 104 -3.60 18.29 14.96
C VAL A 104 -3.18 19.76 14.90
N SER A 105 -2.82 20.27 13.73
CA SER A 105 -2.43 21.68 13.54
C SER A 105 -3.54 22.66 13.86
N CYS A 106 -4.80 22.32 13.56
CA CYS A 106 -5.97 23.15 13.87
C CYS A 106 -6.60 22.84 15.24
N GLY A 107 -5.97 21.97 16.05
CA GLY A 107 -6.43 21.63 17.40
C GLY A 107 -7.71 20.78 17.46
N GLN A 108 -8.14 20.19 16.34
CA GLN A 108 -9.27 19.26 16.30
C GLN A 108 -8.94 17.91 16.93
N VAL A 109 -7.67 17.48 16.83
CA VAL A 109 -7.17 16.23 17.39
C VAL A 109 -5.93 16.50 18.22
N GLU A 110 -5.87 15.94 19.43
CA GLU A 110 -4.68 15.89 20.24
C GLU A 110 -3.99 14.53 20.12
N ILE A 111 -2.66 14.50 20.00
CA ILE A 111 -1.86 13.28 20.03
C ILE A 111 -0.91 13.32 21.21
N GLN A 112 -0.93 12.28 22.03
CA GLN A 112 -0.03 12.14 23.19
C GLN A 112 0.63 10.77 23.19
N GLY A 113 1.85 10.74 23.71
CA GLY A 113 2.57 9.52 24.05
C GLY A 113 2.38 9.16 25.51
N ALA A 114 2.30 7.87 25.80
CA ALA A 114 2.33 7.36 27.16
C ALA A 114 3.05 6.01 27.23
N LEU A 115 3.52 5.67 28.42
CA LEU A 115 4.19 4.42 28.71
C LEU A 115 3.48 3.70 29.85
N TYR A 116 3.04 2.46 29.59
CA TYR A 116 2.56 1.56 30.62
C TYR A 116 3.72 0.80 31.25
N HIS A 117 3.90 0.98 32.56
CA HIS A 117 4.92 0.29 33.34
C HIS A 117 4.40 -1.07 33.77
N MET A 118 4.89 -2.13 33.13
CA MET A 118 4.39 -3.51 33.35
C MET A 118 4.59 -4.00 34.78
N ASP A 119 5.59 -3.51 35.49
CA ASP A 119 5.92 -3.86 36.87
C ASP A 119 5.03 -3.16 37.90
N THR A 120 4.60 -1.93 37.63
CA THR A 120 3.79 -1.13 38.57
C THR A 120 2.30 -1.08 38.20
N GLY A 121 1.98 -1.33 36.93
CA GLY A 121 0.65 -1.15 36.37
C GLY A 121 0.24 0.32 36.17
N VAL A 122 1.18 1.26 36.23
CA VAL A 122 0.93 2.70 36.11
C VAL A 122 1.19 3.17 34.68
N VAL A 123 0.35 4.10 34.17
CA VAL A 123 0.57 4.80 32.90
C VAL A 123 1.28 6.13 33.16
N GLU A 124 2.48 6.27 32.62
CA GLU A 124 3.24 7.53 32.58
C GLU A 124 2.88 8.28 31.29
N PHE A 125 2.20 9.43 31.40
CA PHE A 125 1.93 10.30 30.26
C PHE A 125 3.19 11.10 29.90
N MET A 126 3.75 10.82 28.72
CA MET A 126 4.98 11.44 28.23
C MET A 126 4.72 12.76 27.48
N GLY A 127 3.45 13.04 27.16
CA GLY A 127 3.03 14.26 26.47
C GLY A 127 3.22 14.19 24.96
N ARG A 128 3.38 15.35 24.32
CA ARG A 128 3.53 15.49 22.87
C ARG A 128 4.94 15.10 22.43
N SER A 129 5.09 14.68 21.17
CA SER A 129 6.44 14.43 20.65
C SER A 129 7.28 15.72 20.69
N PRO A 130 8.57 15.64 21.08
CA PRO A 130 9.49 16.78 21.03
C PRO A 130 9.61 17.41 19.63
N ARG A 131 9.42 16.62 18.56
CA ARG A 131 9.45 17.09 17.17
C ARG A 131 8.10 17.55 16.65
N GLN A 132 7.04 17.42 17.44
CA GLN A 132 5.68 17.76 17.01
C GLN A 132 5.58 19.22 16.56
N SER A 133 6.18 20.16 17.28
CA SER A 133 6.14 21.58 16.92
C SER A 133 6.76 21.87 15.56
N SER A 134 7.90 21.25 15.22
CA SER A 134 8.55 21.42 13.91
C SER A 134 7.82 20.70 12.79
N LEU A 135 7.10 19.61 13.10
CA LEU A 135 6.21 18.93 12.17
C LEU A 135 4.87 19.68 11.96
N LEU A 136 4.54 20.64 12.83
CA LEU A 136 3.24 21.32 12.88
C LEU A 136 3.26 22.82 12.56
N THR A 137 4.39 23.50 12.28
CA THR A 137 4.45 24.98 12.15
C THR A 137 3.51 25.58 11.08
N CYS A 138 2.24 25.78 11.43
CA CYS A 138 1.52 27.04 11.55
C CYS A 138 0.79 27.02 12.91
N LYS A 139 0.81 28.13 13.65
CA LYS A 139 0.66 28.23 15.13
C LYS A 139 -0.78 28.15 15.68
N VAL A 140 -0.96 27.58 16.90
CA VAL A 140 -1.58 28.16 18.15
C VAL A 140 -1.91 27.01 19.17
N ALA A 141 -2.04 27.29 20.49
CA ALA A 141 -1.82 26.36 21.62
C ALA A 141 -2.92 26.27 22.75
N MET A 142 -2.91 25.14 23.50
CA MET A 142 -3.26 24.82 24.96
C MET A 142 -4.74 24.86 25.48
N PRO A 143 -5.20 24.24 26.63
CA PRO A 143 -4.56 23.51 27.80
C PRO A 143 -5.35 22.21 28.32
N PRO A 144 -5.41 21.71 29.61
CA PRO A 144 -4.95 20.35 30.03
C PRO A 144 -5.91 19.39 30.86
N SER A 145 -5.52 18.09 30.90
CA SER A 145 -5.59 16.95 31.89
C SER A 145 -6.73 16.68 32.92
N VAL A 146 -7.10 15.39 33.13
CA VAL A 146 -7.60 14.81 34.42
C VAL A 146 -7.23 13.30 34.59
N GLU A 147 -6.82 12.91 35.82
CA GLU A 147 -6.41 11.59 36.33
C GLU A 147 -7.56 10.63 36.71
N ALA A 148 -7.28 9.33 36.85
CA ALA A 148 -8.23 8.26 37.19
C ALA A 148 -7.89 7.49 38.50
N LEU A 149 -8.93 6.98 39.19
CA LEU A 149 -8.92 6.25 40.47
C LEU A 149 -9.09 4.73 40.32
N SER A 150 -8.58 3.96 41.29
CA SER A 150 -8.50 2.48 41.35
C SER A 150 -9.45 1.85 42.39
N SER A 151 -9.73 0.53 42.29
CA SER A 151 -9.75 -0.41 43.43
C SER A 151 -9.99 -1.88 43.01
N ALA A 152 -9.69 -2.82 43.93
CA ALA A 152 -9.24 -4.20 43.72
C ALA A 152 -10.29 -5.32 43.94
N ALA A 153 -9.93 -6.56 43.55
CA ALA A 153 -10.76 -7.79 43.59
C ALA A 153 -10.07 -9.01 44.29
N SER A 154 -10.85 -10.10 44.51
CA SER A 154 -10.47 -11.41 45.10
C SER A 154 -11.13 -12.61 44.31
N PRO A 155 -10.92 -13.91 44.60
CA PRO A 155 -9.80 -14.77 44.19
C PRO A 155 -10.18 -15.92 43.21
N ARG A 156 -9.56 -15.94 42.03
CA ARG A 156 -9.28 -17.07 41.09
C ARG A 156 -8.14 -16.48 40.26
N GLY A 157 -6.92 -16.71 40.72
CA GLY A 157 -5.92 -15.65 40.81
C GLY A 157 -4.67 -15.79 39.94
N ARG A 158 -4.66 -16.64 38.92
CA ARG A 158 -3.45 -16.86 38.10
C ARG A 158 -3.73 -16.66 36.60
N VAL A 159 -2.95 -15.78 35.99
CA VAL A 159 -2.86 -15.53 34.54
C VAL A 159 -1.87 -16.49 33.88
N ARG A 160 -2.03 -16.73 32.57
CA ARG A 160 -1.08 -17.52 31.78
C ARG A 160 0.18 -16.72 31.47
N THR A 161 1.33 -17.30 31.72
CA THR A 161 2.63 -16.66 31.47
C THR A 161 3.55 -17.54 30.64
N GLY A 162 4.68 -17.00 30.17
CA GLY A 162 5.62 -17.69 29.27
C GLY A 162 6.22 -19.01 29.79
N VAL A 163 5.99 -19.36 31.07
CA VAL A 163 6.38 -20.66 31.66
C VAL A 163 5.31 -21.74 31.51
N ASP A 164 4.09 -21.38 31.14
CA ASP A 164 2.98 -22.32 30.98
C ASP A 164 3.06 -23.05 29.63
N ASN A 165 2.58 -24.30 29.61
CA ASN A 165 2.56 -25.11 28.40
C ASN A 165 1.65 -24.49 27.32
N ARG A 166 2.06 -24.64 26.07
CA ARG A 166 1.28 -24.21 24.90
C ARG A 166 -0.06 -24.95 24.86
N VAL A 167 -1.10 -24.24 24.44
CA VAL A 167 -2.44 -24.81 24.27
C VAL A 167 -2.59 -25.33 22.84
N PRO A 168 -3.00 -26.60 22.64
CA PRO A 168 -3.33 -27.11 21.32
C PRO A 168 -4.46 -26.32 20.66
N ALA A 169 -4.43 -26.21 19.34
CA ALA A 169 -5.34 -25.36 18.58
C ALA A 169 -6.84 -25.66 18.82
N LEU A 170 -7.20 -26.94 18.92
CA LEU A 170 -8.59 -27.35 19.16
C LEU A 170 -9.06 -27.01 20.58
N GLU A 171 -8.18 -27.16 21.57
CA GLU A 171 -8.46 -26.78 22.95
C GLU A 171 -8.63 -25.26 23.07
N ALA A 172 -7.74 -24.49 22.44
CA ALA A 172 -7.84 -23.04 22.34
C ALA A 172 -9.17 -22.59 21.71
N LEU A 173 -9.64 -23.27 20.66
CA LEU A 173 -10.90 -22.95 20.01
C LEU A 173 -12.10 -23.22 20.92
N ASN A 174 -12.05 -24.30 21.70
CA ASN A 174 -13.08 -24.61 22.69
C ASN A 174 -13.11 -23.57 23.81
N LEU A 175 -11.95 -23.12 24.29
CA LEU A 175 -11.86 -22.03 25.28
C LEU A 175 -12.53 -20.74 24.78
N LEU A 176 -12.30 -20.36 23.50
CA LEU A 176 -12.98 -19.22 22.90
C LEU A 176 -14.50 -19.42 22.83
N LYS A 177 -14.97 -20.59 22.38
CA LYS A 177 -16.41 -20.89 22.29
C LYS A 177 -17.10 -20.82 23.66
N GLU A 178 -16.50 -21.46 24.67
CA GLU A 178 -17.04 -21.46 26.03
C GLU A 178 -17.01 -20.06 26.66
N GLY A 179 -15.94 -19.30 26.42
CA GLY A 179 -15.81 -17.92 26.87
C GLY A 179 -16.85 -17.00 26.24
N ASN A 180 -17.09 -17.14 24.93
CA ASN A 180 -18.14 -16.39 24.26
C ASN A 180 -19.55 -16.77 24.71
N GLU A 181 -19.81 -18.05 24.98
CA GLU A 181 -21.10 -18.46 25.53
C GLU A 181 -21.35 -17.77 26.88
N ARG A 182 -20.35 -17.75 27.77
CA ARG A 182 -20.44 -17.07 29.08
C ARG A 182 -20.68 -15.58 28.92
N PHE A 183 -19.96 -14.92 28.01
CA PHE A 183 -20.17 -13.50 27.71
C PHE A 183 -21.59 -13.24 27.19
N ALA A 184 -22.07 -14.00 26.21
CA ALA A 184 -23.37 -13.81 25.57
C ALA A 184 -24.54 -13.98 26.54
N VAL A 185 -24.42 -14.86 27.55
CA VAL A 185 -25.45 -15.04 28.59
C VAL A 185 -25.25 -14.12 29.81
N GLY A 186 -24.25 -13.25 29.79
CA GLY A 186 -23.97 -12.31 30.89
C GLY A 186 -23.38 -12.95 32.15
N ALA A 187 -22.67 -14.06 32.01
CA ALA A 187 -22.05 -14.80 33.12
C ALA A 187 -20.51 -14.94 32.98
N PRO A 188 -19.75 -13.86 32.74
CA PRO A 188 -18.29 -13.92 32.65
C PRO A 188 -17.67 -14.33 33.99
N ILE A 189 -16.59 -15.12 33.94
CA ILE A 189 -15.81 -15.52 35.12
C ILE A 189 -14.42 -14.88 35.17
N SER A 190 -14.01 -14.21 34.09
CA SER A 190 -12.80 -13.40 34.04
C SER A 190 -12.82 -12.31 35.10
N LYS A 191 -11.63 -11.93 35.57
CA LYS A 191 -11.46 -11.00 36.68
C LYS A 191 -10.78 -9.73 36.23
N MET A 192 -11.09 -8.65 36.94
CA MET A 192 -10.29 -7.45 36.86
C MET A 192 -8.83 -7.77 37.18
N SER A 193 -7.93 -7.13 36.42
CA SER A 193 -6.50 -7.30 36.62
C SER A 193 -6.09 -6.93 38.05
N THR A 194 -5.23 -7.75 38.65
CA THR A 194 -4.71 -7.54 40.00
C THR A 194 -3.20 -7.33 39.94
N SER A 195 -2.61 -6.68 40.95
CA SER A 195 -1.16 -6.47 41.01
C SER A 195 -0.37 -7.78 40.91
N SER A 196 -0.89 -8.89 41.46
CA SER A 196 -0.27 -10.20 41.33
C SER A 196 -0.23 -10.70 39.88
N MET A 197 -1.27 -10.43 39.10
CA MET A 197 -1.35 -10.83 37.69
C MET A 197 -0.42 -9.97 36.84
N VAL A 198 -0.41 -8.66 37.09
CA VAL A 198 0.50 -7.69 36.47
C VAL A 198 1.96 -8.10 36.69
N ASN A 199 2.35 -8.38 37.94
CA ASN A 199 3.70 -8.83 38.29
C ASN A 199 4.08 -10.16 37.62
N ALA A 200 3.12 -11.10 37.51
CA ALA A 200 3.35 -12.38 36.84
C ALA A 200 3.63 -12.19 35.35
N LEU A 201 2.85 -11.36 34.65
CA LEU A 201 3.05 -11.08 33.22
C LEU A 201 4.34 -10.28 32.97
N ALA A 202 4.67 -9.34 33.85
CA ALA A 202 5.89 -8.55 33.76
C ALA A 202 7.16 -9.39 33.89
N SER A 203 7.14 -10.36 34.81
CA SER A 203 8.33 -11.19 35.12
C SER A 203 8.48 -12.41 34.23
N ALA A 204 7.38 -13.07 33.87
CA ALA A 204 7.39 -14.34 33.16
C ALA A 204 6.88 -14.25 31.72
N GLY A 205 6.53 -13.05 31.24
CA GLY A 205 5.98 -12.83 29.90
C GLY A 205 4.56 -13.40 29.73
N GLN A 206 4.00 -13.24 28.53
CA GLN A 206 2.67 -13.76 28.18
C GLN A 206 2.74 -15.10 27.46
N ALA A 207 1.69 -15.92 27.61
CA ALA A 207 1.51 -17.17 26.86
C ALA A 207 0.07 -17.28 26.32
N PRO A 208 -0.26 -16.48 25.28
CA PRO A 208 -1.59 -16.48 24.71
C PRO A 208 -1.93 -17.85 24.13
N PHE A 209 -3.14 -18.33 24.39
CA PHE A 209 -3.64 -19.58 23.82
C PHE A 209 -4.21 -19.36 22.40
N ALA A 210 -4.62 -18.14 22.07
CA ALA A 210 -5.10 -17.75 20.75
C ALA A 210 -4.66 -16.33 20.37
N ALA A 211 -4.44 -16.12 19.07
CA ALA A 211 -4.30 -14.80 18.48
C ALA A 211 -5.59 -14.41 17.76
N ILE A 212 -6.04 -13.17 17.90
CA ILE A 212 -7.28 -12.69 17.31
C ILE A 212 -6.99 -11.46 16.46
N LEU A 213 -7.31 -11.53 15.18
CA LEU A 213 -7.33 -10.38 14.27
C LEU A 213 -8.78 -9.90 14.15
N GLY A 214 -9.10 -8.74 14.74
CA GLY A 214 -10.45 -8.21 14.74
C GLY A 214 -10.55 -6.74 14.34
N SER A 215 -11.77 -6.23 14.21
CA SER A 215 -11.99 -4.84 13.81
C SER A 215 -11.65 -3.88 14.94
N ALA A 216 -11.29 -2.64 14.62
CA ALA A 216 -11.02 -1.58 15.59
C ALA A 216 -12.30 -1.04 16.29
N ASP A 217 -13.48 -1.51 15.90
CA ASP A 217 -14.77 -1.07 16.44
C ASP A 217 -14.90 -1.30 17.96
N SER A 218 -15.14 -0.22 18.72
CA SER A 218 -15.18 -0.26 20.18
C SER A 218 -16.34 -1.10 20.75
N ARG A 219 -17.36 -1.42 19.96
CA ARG A 219 -18.49 -2.27 20.36
C ARG A 219 -18.12 -3.76 20.45
N ALA A 220 -16.93 -4.13 19.96
CA ALA A 220 -16.38 -5.49 20.03
C ALA A 220 -15.15 -5.55 20.97
N PRO A 221 -15.33 -5.58 22.31
CA PRO A 221 -14.24 -5.75 23.26
C PRO A 221 -13.78 -7.22 23.28
N ILE A 222 -12.77 -7.56 22.47
CA ILE A 222 -12.35 -8.94 22.19
C ILE A 222 -12.02 -9.77 23.45
N ASP A 223 -11.29 -9.20 24.42
CA ASP A 223 -10.95 -9.90 25.66
C ASP A 223 -12.21 -10.25 26.47
N SER A 224 -13.10 -9.27 26.65
CA SER A 224 -14.38 -9.47 27.37
C SER A 224 -15.30 -10.42 26.62
N LEU A 225 -15.35 -10.31 25.28
CA LEU A 225 -16.17 -11.13 24.38
C LEU A 225 -15.88 -12.62 24.56
N PHE A 226 -14.63 -12.98 24.80
CA PHE A 226 -14.19 -14.35 25.01
C PHE A 226 -13.93 -14.69 26.47
N ASP A 227 -14.35 -13.82 27.39
CA ASP A 227 -14.17 -13.99 28.84
C ASP A 227 -12.72 -14.36 29.20
N ALA A 228 -11.77 -13.70 28.53
CA ALA A 228 -10.34 -13.98 28.62
C ALA A 228 -9.67 -13.18 29.75
N MET A 229 -8.65 -13.76 30.38
CA MET A 229 -7.80 -13.06 31.34
C MET A 229 -6.68 -12.30 30.62
N PRO A 230 -6.06 -11.28 31.26
CA PRO A 230 -4.86 -10.64 30.72
C PRO A 230 -3.78 -11.67 30.36
N GLY A 231 -3.27 -11.61 29.13
CA GLY A 231 -2.25 -12.52 28.61
C GLY A 231 -2.77 -13.81 27.97
N ASP A 232 -4.07 -14.09 28.04
CA ASP A 232 -4.69 -15.26 27.40
C ASP A 232 -4.82 -15.12 25.88
N LEU A 233 -5.00 -13.89 25.39
CA LEU A 233 -5.20 -13.59 23.98
C LEU A 233 -4.12 -12.63 23.46
N PHE A 234 -3.72 -12.84 22.21
CA PHE A 234 -2.90 -11.90 21.45
C PHE A 234 -3.78 -11.16 20.45
N VAL A 235 -4.24 -9.96 20.80
CA VAL A 235 -5.27 -9.23 20.06
C VAL A 235 -4.65 -8.19 19.12
N LEU A 236 -4.97 -8.29 17.84
CA LEU A 236 -4.61 -7.34 16.79
C LEU A 236 -5.86 -6.69 16.22
N ARG A 237 -5.84 -5.36 16.06
CA ARG A 237 -7.01 -4.60 15.62
C ARG A 237 -6.67 -3.54 14.59
N ASN A 238 -7.41 -3.52 13.48
CA ASN A 238 -7.50 -2.42 12.51
C ASN A 238 -8.93 -2.28 12.01
N ALA A 239 -9.24 -1.16 11.37
CA ALA A 239 -10.53 -0.97 10.74
C ALA A 239 -10.76 -2.06 9.68
N GLY A 240 -11.87 -2.80 9.82
CA GLY A 240 -12.25 -3.88 8.90
C GLY A 240 -11.43 -5.16 9.05
N ASN A 241 -10.65 -5.38 10.12
CA ASN A 241 -9.92 -6.65 10.36
C ASN A 241 -9.12 -7.16 9.14
N THR A 242 -8.46 -6.25 8.43
CA THR A 242 -7.83 -6.51 7.12
C THR A 242 -6.36 -6.92 7.25
N CYS A 243 -5.87 -7.70 6.30
CA CYS A 243 -4.45 -7.89 6.04
C CYS A 243 -4.16 -7.37 4.63
N THR A 244 -3.66 -6.14 4.54
CA THR A 244 -3.53 -5.43 3.25
C THR A 244 -2.11 -5.42 2.71
N HIS A 245 -1.12 -5.57 3.60
CA HIS A 245 0.29 -5.66 3.25
C HIS A 245 0.90 -6.84 3.98
N ALA A 246 1.65 -7.67 3.25
CA ALA A 246 2.25 -8.85 3.85
C ALA A 246 3.46 -8.54 4.74
N GLU A 247 4.17 -7.45 4.47
CA GLU A 247 5.15 -6.87 5.43
C GLU A 247 4.46 -6.00 6.49
N GLY A 248 3.13 -5.87 6.41
CA GLY A 248 2.37 -5.05 7.32
C GLY A 248 2.44 -5.58 8.75
N SER A 249 2.30 -4.66 9.70
CA SER A 249 2.40 -4.96 11.13
C SER A 249 1.47 -6.08 11.59
N MET A 250 0.32 -6.32 10.93
CA MET A 250 -0.60 -7.41 11.29
C MET A 250 -0.01 -8.79 11.00
N VAL A 251 0.50 -9.02 9.78
CA VAL A 251 1.07 -10.32 9.40
C VAL A 251 2.33 -10.61 10.21
N GLY A 252 3.24 -9.63 10.34
CA GLY A 252 4.44 -9.77 11.15
C GLY A 252 4.14 -10.03 12.63
N SER A 253 3.09 -9.42 13.19
CA SER A 253 2.69 -9.67 14.58
C SER A 253 2.08 -11.07 14.78
N LEU A 254 1.34 -11.59 13.79
CA LEU A 254 0.84 -12.97 13.83
C LEU A 254 1.99 -13.98 13.70
N GLU A 255 2.96 -13.73 12.81
CA GLU A 255 4.17 -14.55 12.70
C GLU A 255 4.97 -14.54 14.01
N PHE A 256 5.10 -13.39 14.66
CA PHE A 256 5.71 -13.28 15.99
C PHE A 256 4.98 -14.15 17.02
N CYS A 257 3.65 -14.01 17.07
CA CYS A 257 2.82 -14.73 18.02
C CYS A 257 2.93 -16.26 17.85
N VAL A 258 2.89 -16.75 16.61
CA VAL A 258 3.01 -18.18 16.31
C VAL A 258 4.43 -18.69 16.55
N SER A 259 5.45 -17.96 16.07
CA SER A 259 6.84 -18.44 16.05
C SER A 259 7.56 -18.23 17.38
N LYS A 260 7.30 -17.12 18.08
CA LYS A 260 7.99 -16.74 19.32
C LYS A 260 7.18 -17.05 20.55
N LEU A 261 5.88 -16.75 20.55
CA LEU A 261 5.00 -17.04 21.69
C LEU A 261 4.40 -18.46 21.65
N GLY A 262 4.48 -19.15 20.50
CA GLY A 262 4.04 -20.53 20.36
C GLY A 262 2.53 -20.70 20.28
N THR A 263 1.79 -19.65 19.93
CA THR A 263 0.33 -19.70 19.76
C THR A 263 -0.06 -20.60 18.58
N ARG A 264 -1.06 -21.47 18.77
CA ARG A 264 -1.47 -22.47 17.77
C ARG A 264 -2.86 -22.25 17.18
N LEU A 265 -3.56 -21.19 17.58
CA LEU A 265 -4.84 -20.78 17.01
C LEU A 265 -4.80 -19.30 16.60
N ILE A 266 -5.19 -19.01 15.36
CA ILE A 266 -5.52 -17.65 14.90
C ILE A 266 -7.03 -17.63 14.61
N LEU A 267 -7.74 -16.65 15.17
CA LEU A 267 -9.13 -16.34 14.83
C LEU A 267 -9.19 -14.99 14.10
N VAL A 268 -9.63 -14.98 12.85
CA VAL A 268 -10.00 -13.76 12.11
C VAL A 268 -11.46 -13.47 12.41
N LEU A 269 -11.73 -12.36 13.10
CA LEU A 269 -13.03 -12.03 13.66
C LEU A 269 -13.59 -10.74 13.05
N GLY A 270 -14.54 -10.90 12.13
CA GLY A 270 -15.40 -9.80 11.68
C GLY A 270 -16.55 -9.55 12.66
N HIS A 271 -17.34 -8.51 12.42
CA HIS A 271 -18.58 -8.29 13.19
C HIS A 271 -19.68 -7.67 12.33
N THR A 272 -20.93 -7.86 12.75
CA THR A 272 -22.08 -7.19 12.13
C THR A 272 -21.93 -5.67 12.23
N ASP A 273 -22.44 -4.94 11.24
CA ASP A 273 -22.38 -3.48 11.17
C ASP A 273 -20.95 -2.89 11.21
N ASP A 274 -19.98 -3.58 10.58
CA ASP A 274 -18.62 -3.03 10.41
C ASP A 274 -18.64 -1.81 9.47
N LEU A 275 -18.26 -0.67 10.02
CA LEU A 275 -18.31 0.61 9.31
C LEU A 275 -17.26 0.73 8.21
N ALA A 276 -16.12 0.05 8.30
CA ALA A 276 -15.10 0.07 7.26
C ALA A 276 -15.58 -0.73 6.03
N VAL A 277 -16.17 -1.91 6.26
CA VAL A 277 -16.77 -2.73 5.19
C VAL A 277 -17.95 -2.01 4.54
N ARG A 278 -18.84 -1.39 5.33
CA ARG A 278 -19.94 -0.56 4.80
C ARG A 278 -19.42 0.64 4.02
N GLY A 279 -18.35 1.27 4.49
CA GLY A 279 -17.68 2.37 3.81
C GLY A 279 -17.17 1.95 2.43
N ALA A 280 -16.50 0.81 2.34
CA ALA A 280 -15.98 0.28 1.07
C ALA A 280 -17.12 -0.06 0.08
N LEU A 281 -18.19 -0.70 0.55
CA LEU A 281 -19.39 -0.95 -0.26
C LEU A 281 -20.02 0.35 -0.78
N ALA A 282 -20.16 1.36 0.07
CA ALA A 282 -20.71 2.65 -0.33
C ALA A 282 -19.82 3.36 -1.35
N THR A 283 -18.50 3.29 -1.19
CA THR A 283 -17.54 3.83 -2.16
C THR A 283 -17.64 3.10 -3.50
N HIS A 284 -17.72 1.76 -3.50
CA HIS A 284 -17.88 0.96 -4.70
C HIS A 284 -19.20 1.24 -5.45
N LEU A 285 -20.32 1.30 -4.72
CA LEU A 285 -21.66 1.46 -5.31
C LEU A 285 -21.98 2.88 -5.75
N TYR A 286 -21.52 3.90 -5.01
CA TYR A 286 -21.95 5.29 -5.21
C TYR A 286 -20.82 6.24 -5.60
N GLY A 287 -19.57 5.76 -5.73
CA GLY A 287 -18.43 6.58 -6.14
C GLY A 287 -18.06 7.70 -5.17
N SER A 288 -18.60 7.68 -3.94
CA SER A 288 -18.28 8.71 -2.93
C SER A 288 -16.96 8.39 -2.24
N THR A 289 -15.85 8.86 -2.80
CA THR A 289 -14.66 9.17 -1.99
C THR A 289 -14.78 10.61 -1.50
N SER A 290 -14.65 10.79 -0.18
CA SER A 290 -14.37 12.11 0.39
C SER A 290 -13.15 12.71 -0.33
N LYS A 291 -13.20 14.02 -0.62
CA LYS A 291 -12.30 14.85 -1.47
C LYS A 291 -10.80 14.88 -1.08
N SER A 292 -10.23 13.81 -0.56
CA SER A 292 -8.84 13.72 -0.11
C SER A 292 -8.10 12.64 -0.90
N ILE A 293 -7.85 12.94 -2.18
CA ILE A 293 -7.01 12.15 -3.08
C ILE A 293 -5.67 11.86 -2.37
N GLY A 294 -5.34 10.58 -2.19
CA GLY A 294 -4.05 10.10 -1.64
C GLY A 294 -4.00 9.98 -0.12
N SER A 295 -5.14 9.75 0.57
CA SER A 295 -5.16 9.49 2.02
C SER A 295 -4.95 8.00 2.36
N ALA A 296 -4.44 7.69 3.56
CA ALA A 296 -4.28 6.31 4.00
C ALA A 296 -5.64 5.61 4.23
N LEU A 297 -6.70 6.38 4.50
CA LEU A 297 -8.07 5.91 4.54
C LEU A 297 -8.57 5.47 3.17
N GLU A 298 -8.28 6.24 2.12
CA GLU A 298 -8.61 5.86 0.75
C GLU A 298 -7.92 4.55 0.37
N GLY A 299 -6.64 4.38 0.70
CA GLY A 299 -5.93 3.10 0.52
C GLY A 299 -6.61 1.93 1.24
N LEU A 300 -7.01 2.11 2.51
CA LEU A 300 -7.74 1.10 3.27
C LEU A 300 -9.09 0.72 2.63
N LEU A 301 -9.83 1.69 2.10
CA LEU A 301 -11.11 1.43 1.43
C LEU A 301 -10.89 0.78 0.07
N MET A 302 -9.84 1.16 -0.66
CA MET A 302 -9.41 0.51 -1.90
C MET A 302 -9.08 -0.96 -1.66
N ASP A 303 -8.35 -1.29 -0.60
CA ASP A 303 -8.04 -2.68 -0.24
C ASP A 303 -9.30 -3.54 -0.01
N LEU A 304 -10.37 -2.93 0.48
CA LEU A 304 -11.68 -3.55 0.69
C LEU A 304 -12.59 -3.56 -0.56
N THR A 305 -12.15 -2.99 -1.69
CA THR A 305 -12.96 -2.95 -2.91
C THR A 305 -13.22 -4.35 -3.46
N SER A 306 -12.21 -5.23 -3.41
CA SER A 306 -12.35 -6.63 -3.83
C SER A 306 -13.43 -7.38 -3.02
N VAL A 307 -13.54 -7.08 -1.72
CA VAL A 307 -14.61 -7.60 -0.86
C VAL A 307 -15.98 -7.09 -1.32
N ALA A 308 -16.09 -5.80 -1.62
CA ALA A 308 -17.33 -5.19 -2.08
C ALA A 308 -17.78 -5.78 -3.43
N GLU A 309 -16.85 -5.93 -4.37
CA GLU A 309 -17.08 -6.53 -5.69
C GLU A 309 -17.57 -7.97 -5.59
N GLU A 310 -16.89 -8.80 -4.79
CA GLU A 310 -17.26 -10.19 -4.59
C GLU A 310 -18.63 -10.30 -3.91
N ALA A 311 -18.91 -9.47 -2.90
CA ALA A 311 -20.21 -9.47 -2.25
C ALA A 311 -21.35 -9.10 -3.21
N CYS A 312 -21.13 -8.11 -4.09
CA CYS A 312 -22.10 -7.72 -5.13
C CYS A 312 -22.29 -8.83 -6.17
N LYS A 313 -21.20 -9.51 -6.55
CA LYS A 313 -21.24 -10.62 -7.49
C LYS A 313 -22.01 -11.82 -6.94
N ASP A 314 -21.80 -12.16 -5.67
CA ASP A 314 -22.41 -13.32 -5.02
C ASP A 314 -23.91 -13.16 -4.80
N LEU A 315 -24.36 -11.98 -4.34
CA LEU A 315 -25.77 -11.73 -4.05
C LEU A 315 -26.55 -11.18 -5.26
N GLY A 316 -25.86 -10.63 -6.25
CA GLY A 316 -26.45 -10.06 -7.45
C GLY A 316 -27.08 -8.67 -7.24
N PRO A 317 -27.65 -8.08 -8.31
CA PRO A 317 -28.02 -6.67 -8.36
C PRO A 317 -29.27 -6.29 -7.54
N PHE A 318 -30.00 -7.26 -6.99
CA PHE A 318 -31.24 -7.03 -6.24
C PHE A 318 -31.04 -7.00 -4.72
N ALA A 319 -29.84 -7.31 -4.24
CA ALA A 319 -29.53 -7.28 -2.82
C ALA A 319 -29.50 -5.83 -2.32
N ASP A 320 -30.12 -5.60 -1.17
CA ASP A 320 -30.04 -4.29 -0.52
C ASP A 320 -28.67 -4.09 0.16
N LEU A 321 -28.39 -2.85 0.57
CA LEU A 321 -27.09 -2.50 1.17
C LEU A 321 -26.82 -3.25 2.48
N ASP A 322 -27.84 -3.60 3.25
CA ASP A 322 -27.66 -4.29 4.53
C ASP A 322 -27.37 -5.79 4.31
N GLN A 323 -28.02 -6.41 3.34
CA GLN A 323 -27.71 -7.75 2.86
C GLN A 323 -26.28 -7.83 2.30
N LEU A 324 -25.91 -6.88 1.45
CA LEU A 324 -24.55 -6.77 0.91
C LEU A 324 -23.53 -6.56 2.02
N ALA A 325 -23.79 -5.67 2.98
CA ALA A 325 -22.90 -5.42 4.11
C ALA A 325 -22.71 -6.66 4.99
N ALA A 326 -23.79 -7.38 5.30
CA ALA A 326 -23.72 -8.60 6.10
C ALA A 326 -22.90 -9.70 5.41
N HIS A 327 -23.07 -9.87 4.09
CA HIS A 327 -22.29 -10.83 3.31
C HIS A 327 -20.84 -10.39 3.11
N ALA A 328 -20.60 -9.12 2.83
CA ALA A 328 -19.26 -8.55 2.69
C ALA A 328 -18.40 -8.73 3.94
N VAL A 329 -18.98 -8.68 5.16
CA VAL A 329 -18.25 -9.01 6.39
C VAL A 329 -17.72 -10.44 6.36
N ARG A 330 -18.52 -11.41 5.89
CA ARG A 330 -18.11 -12.81 5.76
C ARG A 330 -17.01 -12.97 4.70
N VAL A 331 -17.21 -12.37 3.53
CA VAL A 331 -16.22 -12.35 2.44
C VAL A 331 -14.90 -11.79 2.95
N ASN A 332 -14.93 -10.65 3.66
CA ASN A 332 -13.75 -10.01 4.22
C ASN A 332 -13.00 -10.91 5.23
N VAL A 333 -13.71 -11.63 6.10
CA VAL A 333 -13.09 -12.59 7.01
C VAL A 333 -12.30 -13.65 6.23
N PHE A 334 -12.90 -14.23 5.19
CA PHE A 334 -12.21 -15.20 4.35
C PHE A 334 -11.09 -14.59 3.52
N HIS A 335 -11.25 -13.38 2.98
CA HIS A 335 -10.19 -12.64 2.28
C HIS A 335 -8.97 -12.42 3.17
N SER A 336 -9.17 -11.97 4.41
CA SER A 336 -8.08 -11.82 5.38
C SER A 336 -7.40 -13.16 5.70
N MET A 337 -8.18 -14.25 5.87
CA MET A 337 -7.61 -15.59 6.06
C MET A 337 -6.81 -16.06 4.85
N ASN A 338 -7.35 -15.86 3.65
CA ASN A 338 -6.73 -16.21 2.38
C ASN A 338 -5.46 -15.40 2.19
N PHE A 339 -5.44 -14.11 2.54
CA PHE A 339 -4.25 -13.27 2.46
C PHE A 339 -3.12 -13.81 3.35
N LEU A 340 -3.42 -14.18 4.61
CA LEU A 340 -2.45 -14.77 5.52
C LEU A 340 -1.85 -16.05 4.94
N LEU A 341 -2.70 -16.95 4.45
CA LEU A 341 -2.27 -18.18 3.80
C LEU A 341 -1.50 -17.88 2.51
N LYS A 342 -1.90 -16.88 1.73
CA LYS A 342 -1.33 -16.55 0.44
C LYS A 342 0.09 -15.99 0.55
N PHE A 343 0.33 -15.16 1.57
CA PHE A 343 1.51 -14.29 1.59
C PHE A 343 2.45 -14.49 2.80
N SER A 344 2.05 -15.21 3.84
CA SER A 344 2.96 -15.60 4.93
C SER A 344 3.35 -17.07 4.80
N GLU A 345 4.58 -17.33 4.32
CA GLU A 345 5.08 -18.71 4.26
C GLU A 345 5.28 -19.31 5.66
N THR A 346 5.61 -18.48 6.65
CA THR A 346 5.71 -18.90 8.04
C THR A 346 4.39 -19.48 8.54
N LEU A 347 3.31 -18.72 8.42
CA LEU A 347 1.99 -19.17 8.86
C LEU A 347 1.49 -20.34 8.00
N ARG A 348 1.65 -20.25 6.68
CA ARG A 348 1.30 -21.34 5.75
C ARG A 348 2.01 -22.64 6.11
N GLY A 349 3.31 -22.59 6.41
CA GLY A 349 4.11 -23.74 6.83
C GLY A 349 3.57 -24.41 8.09
N PHE A 350 3.23 -23.64 9.13
CA PHE A 350 2.62 -24.19 10.34
C PHE A 350 1.21 -24.75 10.12
N VAL A 351 0.43 -24.19 9.19
CA VAL A 351 -0.88 -24.77 8.83
C VAL A 351 -0.68 -26.08 8.06
N ARG A 352 0.26 -26.15 7.12
CA ARG A 352 0.62 -27.39 6.38
C ARG A 352 1.08 -28.51 7.30
N SER A 353 1.87 -28.19 8.33
CA SER A 353 2.33 -29.19 9.31
C SER A 353 1.25 -29.61 10.31
N GLY A 354 0.09 -28.94 10.33
CA GLY A 354 -0.99 -29.18 11.28
C GLY A 354 -0.74 -28.59 12.66
N GLU A 355 0.33 -27.82 12.85
CA GLU A 355 0.67 -27.17 14.13
C GLU A 355 -0.14 -25.90 14.40
N LEU A 356 -0.64 -25.23 13.35
CA LEU A 356 -1.45 -24.02 13.45
C LEU A 356 -2.83 -24.22 12.84
N MET A 357 -3.86 -23.74 13.53
CA MET A 357 -5.21 -23.61 12.99
C MET A 357 -5.55 -22.14 12.77
N ILE A 358 -6.06 -21.81 11.59
CA ILE A 358 -6.68 -20.51 11.30
C ILE A 358 -8.19 -20.73 11.19
N GLN A 359 -8.96 -19.91 11.90
CA GLN A 359 -10.43 -19.95 11.92
C GLN A 359 -11.00 -18.57 11.60
N GLY A 360 -12.16 -18.54 10.93
CA GLY A 360 -12.97 -17.34 10.77
C GLY A 360 -14.09 -17.28 11.80
N GLY A 361 -14.52 -16.07 12.15
CA GLY A 361 -15.68 -15.83 12.99
C GLY A 361 -16.38 -14.51 12.66
N ILE A 362 -17.68 -14.43 12.94
CA ILE A 362 -18.46 -13.20 12.89
C ILE A 362 -19.09 -12.97 14.26
N TYR A 363 -18.73 -11.85 14.89
CA TYR A 363 -19.36 -11.39 16.12
C TYR A 363 -20.66 -10.64 15.81
N HIS A 364 -21.76 -11.11 16.38
CA HIS A 364 -23.08 -10.48 16.26
C HIS A 364 -23.27 -9.48 17.40
N LEU A 365 -23.16 -8.18 17.08
CA LEU A 365 -23.26 -7.09 18.07
C LEU A 365 -24.56 -7.13 18.89
N SER A 366 -25.65 -7.57 18.27
CA SER A 366 -26.99 -7.61 18.88
C SER A 366 -27.16 -8.72 19.92
N THR A 367 -26.41 -9.81 19.82
CA THR A 367 -26.60 -11.00 20.66
C THR A 367 -25.43 -11.30 21.58
N GLY A 368 -24.27 -10.70 21.35
CA GLY A 368 -23.06 -11.06 22.06
C GLY A 368 -22.43 -12.38 21.59
N ARG A 369 -22.99 -13.04 20.58
CA ARG A 369 -22.53 -14.37 20.12
C ARG A 369 -21.60 -14.29 18.92
N VAL A 370 -20.63 -15.20 18.86
CA VAL A 370 -19.75 -15.42 17.71
C VAL A 370 -20.25 -16.60 16.89
N GLU A 371 -20.54 -16.36 15.62
CA GLU A 371 -20.69 -17.40 14.63
C GLU A 371 -19.31 -17.82 14.14
N PHE A 372 -18.89 -19.06 14.44
CA PHE A 372 -17.61 -19.59 13.99
C PHE A 372 -17.75 -20.17 12.58
N LEU A 373 -16.99 -19.62 11.64
CA LEU A 373 -17.09 -19.96 10.21
C LEU A 373 -16.30 -21.20 9.82
N GLY A 374 -15.30 -21.59 10.62
CA GLY A 374 -14.39 -22.67 10.29
C GLY A 374 -13.13 -22.20 9.56
N ARG A 375 -12.53 -23.10 8.79
CA ARG A 375 -11.38 -22.81 7.93
C ARG A 375 -11.84 -22.08 6.67
N SER A 376 -10.92 -21.44 5.97
CA SER A 376 -11.25 -20.86 4.67
C SER A 376 -11.64 -21.97 3.68
N PRO A 377 -12.69 -21.77 2.86
CA PRO A 377 -13.02 -22.67 1.75
C PRO A 377 -11.86 -22.90 0.77
N GLU A 378 -11.00 -21.89 0.57
CA GLU A 378 -9.85 -21.95 -0.35
C GLU A 378 -8.59 -22.53 0.29
N GLN A 379 -8.64 -22.92 1.57
CA GLN A 379 -7.44 -23.28 2.31
C GLN A 379 -6.66 -24.42 1.64
N GLU A 380 -7.32 -25.50 1.21
CA GLU A 380 -6.63 -26.64 0.60
C GLU A 380 -5.90 -26.26 -0.69
N GLU A 381 -6.55 -25.47 -1.55
CA GLU A 381 -5.96 -24.95 -2.78
C GLU A 381 -4.75 -24.05 -2.49
N LEU A 382 -4.90 -23.10 -1.56
CA LEU A 382 -3.83 -22.18 -1.17
C LEU A 382 -2.63 -22.90 -0.55
N LEU A 383 -2.86 -23.99 0.20
CA LEU A 383 -1.79 -24.80 0.75
C LEU A 383 -1.05 -25.61 -0.34
N SER A 384 -1.74 -26.02 -1.40
CA SER A 384 -1.16 -26.78 -2.52
C SER A 384 -0.42 -25.92 -3.57
N SER A 385 -0.75 -24.62 -3.64
CA SER A 385 -0.17 -23.68 -4.60
C SER A 385 1.27 -23.26 -4.25
N SER A 386 2.04 -22.90 -5.30
CA SER A 386 3.32 -22.21 -5.15
C SER A 386 3.14 -20.89 -4.40
N ILE A 387 4.13 -20.54 -3.56
CA ILE A 387 4.12 -19.27 -2.82
C ILE A 387 4.06 -18.11 -3.81
N GLN A 388 3.09 -17.23 -3.63
CA GLN A 388 3.06 -15.95 -4.32
C GLN A 388 3.70 -14.92 -3.40
N LEU A 389 4.76 -14.26 -3.87
CA LEU A 389 5.31 -13.12 -3.14
C LEU A 389 4.24 -12.02 -3.09
N PRO A 390 4.11 -11.33 -1.95
CA PRO A 390 3.19 -10.21 -1.83
C PRO A 390 3.50 -9.14 -2.89
N PRO A 391 2.48 -8.44 -3.42
CA PRO A 391 2.66 -7.30 -4.32
C PRO A 391 3.72 -6.31 -3.81
N SER A 392 3.71 -6.01 -2.51
CA SER A 392 4.67 -5.09 -1.87
C SER A 392 6.11 -5.62 -1.73
N MET A 393 6.33 -6.93 -1.90
CA MET A 393 7.62 -7.62 -1.71
C MET A 393 8.23 -8.17 -2.99
N SER A 394 7.43 -8.32 -4.03
CA SER A 394 7.93 -8.47 -5.37
C SER A 394 8.24 -7.08 -5.90
N ALA A 395 9.31 -6.44 -5.39
CA ALA A 395 9.97 -5.43 -6.21
C ALA A 395 10.22 -6.09 -7.56
N LEU A 396 9.63 -5.54 -8.62
CA LEU A 396 9.81 -6.11 -9.95
C LEU A 396 11.32 -6.33 -10.16
N PRO A 397 11.74 -7.51 -10.65
CA PRO A 397 13.14 -7.72 -10.92
C PRO A 397 13.59 -6.65 -11.92
N ILE A 398 14.75 -6.04 -11.66
CA ILE A 398 15.38 -5.17 -12.66
C ILE A 398 15.82 -6.02 -13.84
N ARG A 399 15.73 -5.49 -15.07
CA ARG A 399 16.26 -6.15 -16.25
C ARG A 399 17.66 -5.68 -16.62
N THR A 400 18.61 -6.62 -16.73
CA THR A 400 19.99 -6.39 -17.20
C THR A 400 20.23 -7.11 -18.52
N THR A 401 21.38 -6.89 -19.15
CA THR A 401 21.71 -7.54 -20.43
C THR A 401 21.85 -9.07 -20.33
N GLY A 402 21.87 -9.63 -19.12
CA GLY A 402 21.85 -11.07 -18.88
C GLY A 402 20.47 -11.72 -18.97
N ASP A 403 19.40 -10.93 -18.99
CA ASP A 403 18.02 -11.44 -19.06
C ASP A 403 17.59 -11.79 -20.49
N ASP A 404 16.67 -12.74 -20.62
CA ASP A 404 16.12 -13.16 -21.90
C ASP A 404 15.39 -12.02 -22.63
N ALA A 405 15.43 -12.06 -23.96
CA ALA A 405 14.70 -11.13 -24.81
C ALA A 405 13.18 -11.28 -24.61
N ILE A 406 12.48 -10.14 -24.57
CA ILE A 406 11.03 -10.08 -24.41
C ILE A 406 10.38 -9.79 -25.77
N LEU A 407 9.22 -10.40 -26.03
CA LEU A 407 8.46 -10.15 -27.25
C LEU A 407 7.68 -8.83 -27.17
N PRO A 408 7.44 -8.13 -28.29
CA PRO A 408 6.72 -6.85 -28.29
C PRO A 408 5.35 -6.92 -27.59
N GLU A 409 4.61 -8.02 -27.78
CA GLU A 409 3.30 -8.23 -27.14
C GLU A 409 3.42 -8.36 -25.62
N GLN A 410 4.43 -9.07 -25.13
CA GLN A 410 4.70 -9.20 -23.69
C GLN A 410 5.10 -7.85 -23.08
N SER A 411 5.93 -7.08 -23.78
CA SER A 411 6.25 -5.70 -23.38
C SER A 411 5.02 -4.81 -23.25
N LEU A 412 4.06 -4.93 -24.18
CA LEU A 412 2.81 -4.16 -24.13
C LEU A 412 1.93 -4.60 -22.95
N GLN A 413 1.88 -5.89 -22.65
CA GLN A 413 1.18 -6.42 -21.48
C GLN A 413 1.81 -5.92 -20.17
N LEU A 414 3.14 -5.85 -20.09
CA LEU A 414 3.85 -5.27 -18.93
C LEU A 414 3.46 -3.82 -18.70
N LEU A 415 3.45 -2.99 -19.75
CA LEU A 415 3.00 -1.59 -19.66
C LEU A 415 1.54 -1.48 -19.22
N LYS A 416 0.63 -2.28 -19.80
CA LYS A 416 -0.79 -2.28 -19.42
C LYS A 416 -0.99 -2.69 -17.96
N ALA A 417 -0.35 -3.77 -17.54
CA ALA A 417 -0.45 -4.24 -16.15
C ALA A 417 0.16 -3.24 -15.16
N GLY A 418 1.28 -2.62 -15.52
CA GLY A 418 1.92 -1.59 -14.71
C GLY A 418 1.06 -0.33 -14.55
N ASN A 419 0.44 0.14 -15.64
CA ASN A 419 -0.46 1.27 -15.56
C ASN A 419 -1.75 0.98 -14.79
N GLU A 420 -2.31 -0.23 -14.90
CA GLU A 420 -3.46 -0.64 -14.08
C GLU A 420 -3.12 -0.52 -12.59
N ARG A 421 -1.97 -1.04 -12.18
CA ARG A 421 -1.48 -0.97 -10.80
C ARG A 421 -1.26 0.46 -10.31
N PHE A 422 -0.65 1.30 -11.15
CA PHE A 422 -0.49 2.72 -10.84
C PHE A 422 -1.85 3.42 -10.65
N ALA A 423 -2.79 3.20 -11.56
CA ALA A 423 -4.10 3.87 -11.55
C ALA A 423 -4.95 3.50 -10.33
N VAL A 424 -4.83 2.26 -9.81
CA VAL A 424 -5.55 1.81 -8.60
C VAL A 424 -4.77 2.01 -7.31
N GLY A 425 -3.60 2.66 -7.35
CA GLY A 425 -2.79 2.95 -6.15
C GLY A 425 -2.07 1.73 -5.55
N MET A 426 -1.84 0.68 -6.34
CA MET A 426 -1.19 -0.57 -5.90
C MET A 426 0.09 -0.90 -6.70
N PRO A 427 1.10 0.00 -6.75
CA PRO A 427 2.36 -0.26 -7.44
C PRO A 427 3.15 -1.42 -6.81
N LEU A 428 3.86 -2.19 -7.64
CA LEU A 428 4.80 -3.26 -7.24
C LEU A 428 6.24 -2.77 -7.23
N ALA A 429 6.55 -1.69 -7.94
CA ALA A 429 7.90 -1.12 -7.99
C ALA A 429 8.31 -0.70 -6.57
N GLY A 430 9.19 -1.50 -5.97
CA GLY A 430 9.71 -1.30 -4.62
C GLY A 430 10.85 -0.27 -4.57
N GLY A 431 11.44 -0.13 -3.38
CA GLY A 431 12.61 0.74 -3.21
C GLY A 431 13.82 0.29 -4.05
N ILE A 432 14.51 1.25 -4.68
CA ILE A 432 15.72 0.98 -5.47
C ILE A 432 16.90 0.67 -4.53
N THR A 433 17.32 -0.61 -4.49
CA THR A 433 18.39 -1.07 -3.59
C THR A 433 19.80 -0.79 -4.13
N ALA A 434 20.82 -0.92 -3.27
CA ALA A 434 22.20 -0.77 -3.69
C ALA A 434 22.66 -1.89 -4.63
N GLU A 435 22.14 -3.10 -4.42
CA GLU A 435 22.39 -4.29 -5.21
C GLU A 435 21.85 -4.11 -6.63
N MET A 436 20.61 -3.62 -6.76
CA MET A 436 20.01 -3.30 -8.07
C MET A 436 20.85 -2.29 -8.85
N ARG A 437 21.28 -1.20 -8.20
CA ARG A 437 22.15 -0.21 -8.84
C ARG A 437 23.50 -0.80 -9.28
N LYS A 438 24.09 -1.66 -8.45
CA LYS A 438 25.37 -2.33 -8.78
C LYS A 438 25.20 -3.30 -9.94
N ALA A 439 24.10 -4.03 -10.01
CA ALA A 439 23.79 -4.93 -11.12
C ALA A 439 23.64 -4.14 -12.42
N LEU A 440 22.78 -3.13 -12.48
CA LEU A 440 22.62 -2.28 -13.68
C LEU A 440 23.92 -1.61 -14.13
N ALA A 441 24.77 -1.19 -13.18
CA ALA A 441 26.05 -0.58 -13.50
C ALA A 441 27.08 -1.56 -14.08
N ARG A 442 27.00 -2.86 -13.72
CA ARG A 442 27.97 -3.89 -14.13
C ARG A 442 27.50 -4.70 -15.33
N GLU A 443 26.21 -4.98 -15.37
CA GLU A 443 25.55 -5.90 -16.30
C GLU A 443 24.70 -5.16 -17.32
N GLY A 444 24.66 -3.82 -17.29
CA GLY A 444 23.92 -3.00 -18.24
C GLY A 444 22.40 -3.03 -18.03
N GLN A 445 21.69 -2.37 -18.94
CA GLN A 445 20.23 -2.26 -18.95
C GLN A 445 19.63 -3.09 -20.09
N ALA A 446 18.44 -3.65 -19.88
CA ALA A 446 17.67 -4.33 -20.91
C ALA A 446 16.20 -3.85 -20.91
N PRO A 447 15.92 -2.64 -21.41
CA PRO A 447 14.58 -2.09 -21.42
C PRO A 447 13.64 -2.92 -22.30
N HIS A 448 12.49 -3.28 -21.75
CA HIS A 448 11.42 -3.98 -22.48
C HIS A 448 10.64 -3.02 -23.37
N SER A 449 10.66 -1.72 -23.08
CA SER A 449 9.96 -0.71 -23.87
C SER A 449 10.69 0.62 -23.90
N ALA A 450 10.63 1.29 -25.05
CA ALA A 450 11.01 2.68 -25.19
C ALA A 450 9.74 3.53 -25.19
N ILE A 451 9.73 4.63 -24.43
CA ILE A 451 8.56 5.51 -24.34
C ILE A 451 8.96 6.91 -24.76
N VAL A 452 8.27 7.45 -25.77
CA VAL A 452 8.36 8.86 -26.15
C VAL A 452 7.15 9.57 -25.55
N GLY A 453 7.38 10.41 -24.55
CA GLY A 453 6.33 11.14 -23.85
C GLY A 453 6.59 12.63 -23.76
N CYS A 454 5.63 13.37 -23.22
CA CYS A 454 5.76 14.81 -23.06
C CYS A 454 6.73 15.16 -21.92
N ALA A 455 7.40 16.31 -22.01
CA ALA A 455 8.22 16.90 -20.95
C ALA A 455 7.40 17.40 -19.73
N ASP A 456 6.07 17.20 -19.73
CA ASP A 456 5.16 17.60 -18.65
C ASP A 456 5.52 16.95 -17.30
N SER A 457 5.93 17.75 -16.32
CA SER A 457 6.42 17.24 -15.02
C SER A 457 5.38 16.45 -14.21
N ARG A 458 4.09 16.52 -14.56
CA ARG A 458 3.01 15.75 -13.91
C ARG A 458 3.02 14.28 -14.33
N ALA A 459 3.70 13.94 -15.43
CA ALA A 459 3.77 12.58 -15.96
C ALA A 459 5.17 11.97 -15.76
N ALA A 460 5.40 11.31 -14.61
CA ALA A 460 6.59 10.50 -14.40
C ALA A 460 6.36 9.10 -14.98
N LEU A 461 6.93 8.82 -16.17
CA LEU A 461 6.57 7.66 -16.98
C LEU A 461 6.90 6.33 -16.31
N GLU A 462 8.04 6.26 -15.63
CA GLU A 462 8.46 5.09 -14.86
C GLU A 462 7.48 4.78 -13.72
N ALA A 463 6.92 5.82 -13.08
CA ALA A 463 5.89 5.65 -12.06
C ALA A 463 4.54 5.25 -12.68
N ILE A 464 4.13 5.90 -13.77
CA ILE A 464 2.84 5.65 -14.46
C ILE A 464 2.72 4.21 -14.93
N PHE A 465 3.84 3.58 -15.31
CA PHE A 465 3.88 2.19 -15.75
C PHE A 465 4.42 1.24 -14.68
N ASP A 466 4.58 1.70 -13.43
CA ASP A 466 5.05 0.89 -12.31
C ASP A 466 6.31 0.07 -12.67
N ALA A 467 7.29 0.75 -13.27
CA ALA A 467 8.48 0.14 -13.85
C ALA A 467 9.73 0.36 -12.99
N MET A 468 10.64 -0.60 -13.00
CA MET A 468 11.90 -0.52 -12.26
C MET A 468 13.03 0.09 -13.12
N PRO A 469 14.12 0.55 -12.49
CA PRO A 469 15.28 1.03 -13.25
C PRO A 469 15.80 -0.05 -14.20
N GLY A 470 15.96 0.32 -15.48
CA GLY A 470 16.38 -0.60 -16.54
C GLY A 470 15.24 -1.18 -17.37
N ASP A 471 13.98 -1.06 -16.93
CA ASP A 471 12.81 -1.60 -17.64
C ASP A 471 12.37 -0.74 -18.82
N LEU A 472 12.48 0.59 -18.67
CA LEU A 472 12.04 1.56 -19.66
C LEU A 472 13.20 2.40 -20.19
N PHE A 473 13.20 2.63 -21.50
CA PHE A 473 14.04 3.62 -22.16
C PHE A 473 13.20 4.88 -22.44
N VAL A 474 13.33 5.89 -21.59
CA VAL A 474 12.41 7.04 -21.59
C VAL A 474 13.00 8.24 -22.34
N LEU A 475 12.25 8.74 -23.32
CA LEU A 475 12.54 9.95 -24.09
C LEU A 475 11.42 10.96 -23.88
N ARG A 476 11.77 12.19 -23.53
CA ARG A 476 10.78 13.23 -23.21
C ARG A 476 11.11 14.56 -23.87
N ASN A 477 10.14 15.11 -24.59
CA ASN A 477 10.21 16.45 -25.18
C ASN A 477 8.84 17.13 -25.13
N VAL A 478 8.80 18.42 -25.43
CA VAL A 478 7.55 19.20 -25.35
C VAL A 478 6.58 18.73 -26.44
N GLY A 479 5.40 18.28 -26.05
CA GLY A 479 4.38 17.81 -26.98
C GLY A 479 4.65 16.43 -27.60
N ASN A 480 5.60 15.64 -27.07
CA ASN A 480 5.89 14.27 -27.53
C ASN A 480 6.03 14.14 -29.06
N SER A 481 6.62 15.14 -29.70
CA SER A 481 6.67 15.31 -31.16
C SER A 481 8.02 14.90 -31.76
N PHE A 482 8.09 14.69 -33.08
CA PHE A 482 9.34 14.68 -33.82
C PHE A 482 9.41 15.90 -34.74
N THR A 483 10.15 16.92 -34.33
CA THR A 483 10.44 18.07 -35.19
C THR A 483 11.75 17.86 -35.97
N HIS A 484 11.92 18.57 -37.09
CA HIS A 484 13.12 18.46 -37.96
C HIS A 484 14.46 18.71 -37.23
N ALA A 485 14.46 19.25 -36.01
CA ALA A 485 15.65 19.49 -35.18
C ALA A 485 15.93 18.38 -34.14
N GLU A 486 15.11 17.32 -34.07
CA GLU A 486 15.16 16.29 -33.02
C GLU A 486 15.78 14.96 -33.48
N GLY A 487 16.88 15.04 -34.23
CA GLY A 487 17.71 13.87 -34.53
C GLY A 487 18.16 13.10 -33.28
N SER A 488 18.16 13.75 -32.11
CA SER A 488 18.44 13.09 -30.83
C SER A 488 17.40 12.05 -30.42
N VAL A 489 16.10 12.31 -30.61
CA VAL A 489 15.04 11.35 -30.23
C VAL A 489 15.06 10.18 -31.20
N MET A 490 15.14 10.45 -32.50
CA MET A 490 15.23 9.42 -33.54
C MET A 490 16.47 8.54 -33.36
N GLY A 491 17.66 9.14 -33.22
CA GLY A 491 18.89 8.40 -32.98
C GLY A 491 18.87 7.61 -31.66
N SER A 492 18.18 8.12 -30.63
CA SER A 492 18.01 7.37 -29.37
C SER A 492 17.09 6.16 -29.54
N LEU A 493 16.06 6.26 -30.38
CA LEU A 493 15.19 5.11 -30.72
C LEU A 493 15.91 4.08 -31.58
N GLU A 494 16.71 4.51 -32.55
CA GLU A 494 17.57 3.59 -33.32
C GLU A 494 18.59 2.91 -32.41
N PHE A 495 19.17 3.66 -31.47
CA PHE A 495 20.07 3.10 -30.46
C PHE A 495 19.37 2.06 -29.57
N CYS A 496 18.19 2.36 -29.01
CA CYS A 496 17.52 1.42 -28.10
C CYS A 496 17.02 0.17 -28.84
N THR A 497 16.43 0.31 -30.03
CA THR A 497 15.93 -0.83 -30.82
C THR A 497 17.05 -1.63 -31.49
N GLY A 498 18.18 -1.00 -31.81
CA GLY A 498 19.33 -1.65 -32.45
C GLY A 498 20.34 -2.23 -31.47
N THR A 499 20.73 -1.45 -30.45
CA THR A 499 21.79 -1.81 -29.49
C THR A 499 21.22 -2.49 -28.25
N LEU A 500 20.16 -1.93 -27.66
CA LEU A 500 19.52 -2.52 -26.46
C LEU A 500 18.46 -3.57 -26.81
N GLN A 501 18.20 -3.76 -28.11
CA GLN A 501 17.20 -4.69 -28.64
C GLN A 501 15.80 -4.51 -28.03
N THR A 502 15.42 -3.25 -27.74
CA THR A 502 14.11 -2.93 -27.17
C THR A 502 12.99 -3.26 -28.16
N PRO A 503 12.05 -4.15 -27.82
CA PRO A 503 11.08 -4.71 -28.77
C PRO A 503 9.81 -3.85 -28.95
N LEU A 504 9.61 -2.82 -28.13
CA LEU A 504 8.38 -2.02 -28.16
C LEU A 504 8.70 -0.53 -28.05
N ILE A 505 8.11 0.27 -28.93
CA ILE A 505 8.07 1.73 -28.83
C ILE A 505 6.64 2.16 -28.51
N LEU A 506 6.45 2.92 -27.43
CA LEU A 506 5.18 3.57 -27.10
C LEU A 506 5.30 5.08 -27.30
N ILE A 507 4.47 5.64 -28.17
CA ILE A 507 4.27 7.09 -28.29
C ILE A 507 3.10 7.48 -27.37
N LEU A 508 3.39 8.26 -26.33
CA LEU A 508 2.44 8.58 -25.27
C LEU A 508 2.13 10.07 -25.20
N GLY A 509 0.93 10.43 -25.68
CA GLY A 509 0.32 11.74 -25.42
C GLY A 509 -0.31 11.80 -24.03
N HIS A 510 -0.80 12.97 -23.63
CA HIS A 510 -1.56 13.11 -22.38
C HIS A 510 -2.64 14.18 -22.46
N THR A 511 -3.68 14.02 -21.65
CA THR A 511 -4.76 15.01 -21.54
C THR A 511 -4.21 16.35 -21.03
N SER A 512 -4.85 17.46 -21.44
CA SER A 512 -4.45 18.81 -21.03
C SER A 512 -2.97 19.14 -21.29
N CYS A 513 -2.44 18.73 -22.45
CA CYS A 513 -1.09 19.05 -22.87
C CYS A 513 -0.92 20.54 -23.18
N ALA A 514 -0.08 21.23 -22.41
CA ALA A 514 0.13 22.67 -22.58
C ALA A 514 0.68 23.05 -23.96
N ALA A 515 1.50 22.18 -24.57
CA ALA A 515 2.06 22.41 -25.90
C ALA A 515 0.98 22.38 -26.98
N ILE A 516 0.13 21.35 -26.96
CA ILE A 516 -0.98 21.18 -27.90
C ILE A 516 -2.03 22.27 -27.68
N LYS A 517 -2.39 22.58 -26.42
CA LYS A 517 -3.29 23.71 -26.11
C LYS A 517 -2.72 25.03 -26.63
N GLY A 518 -1.44 25.29 -26.41
CA GLY A 518 -0.79 26.50 -26.92
C GLY A 518 -0.79 26.60 -28.44
N ALA A 519 -0.55 25.49 -29.14
CA ALA A 519 -0.59 25.41 -30.60
C ALA A 519 -2.02 25.56 -31.16
N THR A 520 -3.02 24.99 -30.47
CA THR A 520 -4.45 25.11 -30.79
C THR A 520 -4.93 26.53 -30.59
N HIS A 521 -4.60 27.14 -29.45
CA HIS A 521 -4.90 28.54 -29.16
C HIS A 521 -4.33 29.47 -30.23
N ALA A 522 -3.06 29.25 -30.61
CA ALA A 522 -2.41 30.02 -31.65
C ALA A 522 -3.10 29.85 -33.00
N TYR A 523 -3.52 28.63 -33.36
CA TYR A 523 -4.29 28.36 -34.57
C TYR A 523 -5.64 29.09 -34.56
N VAL A 524 -6.50 28.84 -33.56
CA VAL A 524 -7.86 29.40 -33.46
C VAL A 524 -7.86 30.93 -33.43
N ASN A 525 -6.92 31.55 -32.71
CA ASN A 525 -6.87 33.00 -32.52
C ASN A 525 -5.99 33.73 -33.54
N SER A 526 -5.41 33.03 -34.52
CA SER A 526 -4.55 33.67 -35.51
C SER A 526 -5.36 34.36 -36.62
N THR A 527 -5.81 35.59 -36.36
CA THR A 527 -5.96 36.59 -37.42
C THR A 527 -4.56 36.91 -37.96
N GLN A 528 -4.33 36.75 -39.26
CA GLN A 528 -3.07 37.04 -39.97
C GLN A 528 -2.22 38.14 -39.30
N ASN A 529 -1.23 37.77 -38.47
CA ASN A 529 0.11 38.38 -38.34
C ASN A 529 0.82 38.04 -37.03
N LYS A 530 2.03 37.50 -37.19
CA LYS A 530 3.14 37.47 -36.22
C LYS A 530 2.90 36.64 -34.95
N VAL A 531 3.26 35.36 -35.06
CA VAL A 531 3.86 34.63 -33.92
C VAL A 531 4.98 35.53 -33.38
N ASN A 532 4.74 36.17 -32.24
CA ASN A 532 5.78 36.91 -31.52
C ASN A 532 6.98 35.98 -31.37
N LYS A 533 8.19 36.51 -31.62
CA LYS A 533 9.48 35.79 -31.60
C LYS A 533 9.73 35.06 -30.27
N ALA A 534 9.02 33.95 -30.04
CA ALA A 534 9.52 32.85 -29.24
C ALA A 534 10.86 32.42 -29.86
N GLY A 535 11.81 31.95 -29.04
CA GLY A 535 13.09 31.48 -29.56
C GLY A 535 12.89 30.49 -30.71
N ARG A 536 13.79 30.50 -31.72
CA ARG A 536 13.60 29.78 -33.00
C ARG A 536 13.11 28.32 -32.83
N ALA A 537 13.60 27.63 -31.80
CA ALA A 537 13.20 26.26 -31.48
C ALA A 537 11.75 26.13 -31.00
N LEU A 538 11.28 27.00 -30.10
CA LEU A 538 9.90 26.99 -29.62
C LEU A 538 8.92 27.40 -30.73
N GLY A 539 9.30 28.38 -31.56
CA GLY A 539 8.51 28.76 -32.74
C GLY A 539 8.33 27.60 -33.71
N SER A 540 9.42 26.91 -34.07
CA SER A 540 9.38 25.74 -34.97
C SER A 540 8.58 24.57 -34.39
N LEU A 541 8.63 24.36 -33.08
CA LEU A 541 7.82 23.34 -32.40
C LEU A 541 6.33 23.68 -32.49
N LEU A 542 5.95 24.90 -32.12
CA LEU A 542 4.55 25.33 -32.15
C LEU A 542 4.00 25.30 -33.58
N GLU A 543 4.78 25.67 -34.58
CA GLU A 543 4.37 25.58 -35.99
C GLU A 543 4.11 24.13 -36.43
N SER A 544 4.97 23.18 -36.02
CA SER A 544 4.74 21.75 -36.26
C SER A 544 3.45 21.26 -35.59
N LEU A 545 3.22 21.64 -34.33
CA LEU A 545 2.04 21.23 -33.57
C LEU A 545 0.75 21.92 -34.06
N SER A 546 0.86 23.14 -34.61
CA SER A 546 -0.28 23.87 -35.19
C SER A 546 -0.84 23.17 -36.42
N THR A 547 -0.01 22.44 -37.17
CA THR A 547 -0.49 21.60 -38.29
C THR A 547 -1.41 20.50 -37.78
N VAL A 548 -1.08 19.88 -36.64
CA VAL A 548 -1.93 18.86 -36.03
C VAL A 548 -3.22 19.46 -35.46
N ALA A 549 -3.14 20.64 -34.84
CA ALA A 549 -4.32 21.36 -34.34
C ALA A 549 -5.27 21.76 -35.48
N GLN A 550 -4.73 22.17 -36.63
CA GLN A 550 -5.51 22.44 -37.83
C GLN A 550 -6.24 21.19 -38.31
N CYS A 551 -5.55 20.06 -38.48
CA CYS A 551 -6.18 18.81 -38.89
C CYS A 551 -7.29 18.37 -37.91
N ALA A 552 -7.11 18.59 -36.61
CA ALA A 552 -8.14 18.29 -35.62
C ALA A 552 -9.37 19.18 -35.77
N ALA A 553 -9.18 20.48 -36.02
CA ALA A 553 -10.29 21.40 -36.26
C ALA A 553 -11.07 21.07 -37.53
N GLU A 554 -10.39 20.60 -38.58
CA GLU A 554 -11.02 20.20 -39.85
C GLU A 554 -11.86 18.92 -39.76
N GLU A 555 -11.61 18.06 -38.77
CA GLU A 555 -12.37 16.83 -38.51
C GLU A 555 -13.57 17.03 -37.58
N LEU A 556 -13.68 18.22 -36.96
CA LEU A 556 -14.74 18.57 -36.02
C LEU A 556 -15.75 19.56 -36.64
N ASP A 557 -16.93 19.67 -36.03
CA ASP A 557 -17.94 20.64 -36.43
C ASP A 557 -17.48 22.09 -36.20
N GLU A 558 -18.01 23.04 -36.98
CA GLU A 558 -17.60 24.46 -36.92
C GLU A 558 -17.82 25.13 -35.56
N ASP A 559 -18.70 24.58 -34.71
CA ASP A 559 -18.99 25.07 -33.35
C ASP A 559 -18.18 24.36 -32.25
N ALA A 560 -17.23 23.48 -32.62
CA ALA A 560 -16.34 22.82 -31.68
C ALA A 560 -15.52 23.84 -30.87
N THR A 561 -15.41 23.57 -29.57
CA THR A 561 -14.66 24.40 -28.64
C THR A 561 -13.15 24.22 -28.81
N GLU A 562 -12.38 25.23 -28.38
CA GLU A 562 -10.91 25.17 -28.41
C GLU A 562 -10.35 23.95 -27.64
N ASP A 563 -11.02 23.56 -26.54
CA ASP A 563 -10.64 22.39 -25.75
C ASP A 563 -10.94 21.06 -26.48
N GLU A 564 -12.07 20.94 -27.19
CA GLU A 564 -12.39 19.76 -28.00
C GLU A 564 -11.40 19.57 -29.15
N ILE A 565 -11.02 20.66 -29.82
CA ILE A 565 -9.98 20.65 -30.86
C ILE A 565 -8.64 20.21 -30.25
N ALA A 566 -8.27 20.76 -29.08
CA ALA A 566 -7.02 20.40 -28.42
C ALA A 566 -6.97 18.93 -28.00
N ASP A 567 -8.07 18.37 -27.49
CA ASP A 567 -8.15 16.98 -27.07
C ASP A 567 -8.02 16.01 -28.27
N LEU A 568 -8.67 16.31 -29.41
CA LEU A 568 -8.47 15.54 -30.64
C LEU A 568 -7.05 15.71 -31.20
N ALA A 569 -6.50 16.93 -31.14
CA ALA A 569 -5.14 17.22 -31.59
C ALA A 569 -4.08 16.43 -30.80
N VAL A 570 -4.30 16.13 -29.51
CA VAL A 570 -3.42 15.24 -28.74
C VAL A 570 -3.38 13.85 -29.38
N GLN A 571 -4.55 13.28 -29.72
CA GLN A 571 -4.64 11.97 -30.35
C GLN A 571 -3.99 11.96 -31.74
N MET A 572 -4.30 12.95 -32.58
CA MET A 572 -3.71 13.06 -33.91
C MET A 572 -2.19 13.23 -33.85
N ASN A 573 -1.68 13.96 -32.85
CA ASN A 573 -0.25 14.16 -32.67
C ASN A 573 0.48 12.84 -32.35
N VAL A 574 -0.15 11.94 -31.58
CA VAL A 574 0.41 10.60 -31.32
C VAL A 574 0.57 9.83 -32.64
N PHE A 575 -0.48 9.75 -33.46
CA PHE A 575 -0.40 9.06 -34.75
C PHE A 575 0.55 9.75 -35.73
N HIS A 576 0.54 11.07 -35.80
CA HIS A 576 1.47 11.85 -36.63
C HIS A 576 2.93 11.54 -36.27
N THR A 577 3.23 11.48 -34.97
CA THR A 577 4.55 11.13 -34.44
C THR A 577 4.95 9.70 -34.79
N MET A 578 4.02 8.74 -34.73
CA MET A 578 4.24 7.35 -35.16
C MET A 578 4.54 7.26 -36.66
N ASP A 579 3.76 7.95 -37.49
CA ASP A 579 3.91 7.97 -38.94
C ASP A 579 5.22 8.63 -39.36
N TYR A 580 5.59 9.72 -38.68
CA TYR A 580 6.86 10.40 -38.91
C TYR A 580 8.05 9.48 -38.62
N LEU A 581 8.01 8.74 -37.50
CA LEU A 581 9.05 7.79 -37.13
C LEU A 581 9.26 6.72 -38.20
N LEU A 582 8.16 6.10 -38.65
CA LEU A 582 8.19 5.08 -39.70
C LEU A 582 8.67 5.63 -41.06
N THR A 583 8.27 6.85 -41.39
CA THR A 583 8.64 7.46 -42.68
C THR A 583 10.12 7.83 -42.73
N ASN A 584 10.70 8.26 -41.61
CA ASN A 584 12.02 8.88 -41.57
C ASN A 584 13.14 7.98 -41.02
N SER A 585 12.81 6.85 -40.35
CA SER A 585 13.79 5.84 -39.95
C SER A 585 13.56 4.53 -40.70
N ALA A 586 14.30 4.34 -41.80
CA ALA A 586 14.30 3.08 -42.54
C ALA A 586 14.71 1.89 -41.66
N PHE A 587 15.60 2.13 -40.69
CA PHE A 587 16.06 1.11 -39.74
C PHE A 587 14.93 0.60 -38.84
N ILE A 588 14.15 1.50 -38.24
CA ILE A 588 13.03 1.12 -37.38
C ILE A 588 11.91 0.50 -38.23
N SER A 589 11.63 1.04 -39.41
CA SER A 589 10.61 0.50 -40.31
C SER A 589 10.90 -0.93 -40.77
N ASP A 590 12.15 -1.26 -41.11
CA ASP A 590 12.56 -2.65 -41.43
C ASP A 590 12.35 -3.60 -40.24
N LYS A 591 12.71 -3.17 -39.01
CA LYS A 591 12.45 -3.96 -37.79
C LYS A 591 10.97 -4.17 -37.50
N VAL A 592 10.14 -3.16 -37.76
CA VAL A 592 8.68 -3.27 -37.65
C VAL A 592 8.11 -4.23 -38.68
N GLN A 593 8.59 -4.17 -39.92
CA GLN A 593 8.18 -5.09 -40.99
C GLN A 593 8.52 -6.55 -40.67
N ARG A 594 9.65 -6.79 -40.00
CA ARG A 594 10.08 -8.13 -39.54
C ARG A 594 9.40 -8.59 -38.25
N GLY A 595 8.63 -7.72 -37.59
CA GLY A 595 7.98 -8.01 -36.31
C GLY A 595 8.96 -8.07 -35.12
N GLU A 596 10.19 -7.59 -35.29
CA GLU A 596 11.18 -7.50 -34.20
C GLU A 596 10.85 -6.36 -33.24
N VAL A 597 10.24 -5.29 -33.75
CA VAL A 597 9.80 -4.12 -32.98
C VAL A 597 8.33 -3.84 -33.29
N ASP A 598 7.54 -3.50 -32.28
CA ASP A 598 6.19 -2.96 -32.47
C ASP A 598 6.13 -1.49 -32.04
N ILE A 599 5.24 -0.72 -32.66
CA ILE A 599 5.01 0.69 -32.32
C ILE A 599 3.54 0.85 -31.94
N GLN A 600 3.31 1.37 -30.73
CA GLN A 600 2.00 1.55 -30.14
C GLN A 600 1.79 3.03 -29.78
N GLY A 601 0.56 3.51 -29.88
CA GLY A 601 0.13 4.82 -29.42
C GLY A 601 -0.67 4.72 -28.12
N GLY A 602 -0.62 5.76 -27.30
CA GLY A 602 -1.45 5.89 -26.11
C GLY A 602 -1.70 7.33 -25.67
N ILE A 603 -2.74 7.53 -24.86
CA ILE A 603 -3.04 8.82 -24.21
C ILE A 603 -3.16 8.59 -22.70
N TYR A 604 -2.26 9.22 -21.94
CA TYR A 604 -2.33 9.24 -20.48
C TYR A 604 -3.32 10.29 -19.99
N ASN A 605 -4.30 9.88 -19.18
CA ASN A 605 -5.24 10.77 -18.56
C ASN A 605 -4.72 11.22 -17.18
N LEU A 606 -4.43 12.52 -17.05
CA LEU A 606 -3.83 13.11 -15.84
C LEU A 606 -4.70 12.99 -14.58
N GLU A 607 -6.02 12.85 -14.72
CA GLU A 607 -6.96 12.81 -13.60
C GLU A 607 -7.18 11.39 -13.08
N SER A 608 -7.40 10.44 -13.98
CA SER A 608 -7.65 9.03 -13.63
C SER A 608 -6.38 8.20 -13.44
N GLY A 609 -5.23 8.68 -13.91
CA GLY A 609 -3.99 7.90 -13.91
C GLY A 609 -3.96 6.76 -14.94
N ARG A 610 -4.99 6.62 -15.79
CA ARG A 610 -5.11 5.54 -16.79
C ARG A 610 -4.56 5.95 -18.16
N VAL A 611 -3.99 4.98 -18.88
CA VAL A 611 -3.59 5.13 -20.28
C VAL A 611 -4.63 4.48 -21.18
N ASN A 612 -5.19 5.29 -22.09
CA ASN A 612 -5.96 4.78 -23.22
C ASN A 612 -4.99 4.35 -24.34
N PHE A 613 -4.82 3.05 -24.54
CA PHE A 613 -3.95 2.52 -25.59
C PHE A 613 -4.68 2.55 -26.95
N LEU A 614 -4.15 3.35 -27.88
CA LEU A 614 -4.75 3.59 -29.19
C LEU A 614 -4.43 2.49 -30.22
N GLY A 615 -3.39 1.70 -29.99
CA GLY A 615 -2.93 0.69 -30.93
C GLY A 615 -1.87 1.18 -31.91
N ARG A 616 -1.70 0.47 -33.02
CA ARG A 616 -0.82 0.85 -34.15
C ARG A 616 -1.40 2.04 -34.91
N SER A 617 -0.56 2.77 -35.63
CA SER A 617 -1.05 3.85 -36.49
C SER A 617 -1.94 3.28 -37.61
N PRO A 618 -3.08 3.93 -37.92
CA PRO A 618 -3.91 3.56 -39.07
C PRO A 618 -3.15 3.56 -40.41
N ASN A 619 -2.08 4.35 -40.53
CA ASN A 619 -1.28 4.46 -41.75
C ASN A 619 -0.08 3.50 -41.78
N GLN A 620 0.23 2.80 -40.69
CA GLN A 620 1.44 1.98 -40.55
C GLN A 620 1.63 1.01 -41.71
N SER A 621 0.59 0.25 -42.08
CA SER A 621 0.66 -0.72 -43.17
C SER A 621 0.93 -0.08 -44.54
N LYS A 622 0.48 1.16 -44.77
CA LYS A 622 0.75 1.88 -46.02
C LYS A 622 2.20 2.35 -46.06
N ILE A 623 2.68 2.91 -44.95
CA ILE A 623 4.03 3.47 -44.84
C ILE A 623 5.10 2.37 -45.01
N ILE A 624 4.96 1.25 -44.29
CA ILE A 624 5.96 0.16 -44.35
C ILE A 624 5.99 -0.59 -45.68
N ASN A 625 4.92 -0.54 -46.47
CA ASN A 625 4.86 -1.18 -47.80
C ASN A 625 5.30 -0.25 -48.94
N THR A 626 5.70 0.99 -48.63
CA THR A 626 6.19 1.97 -49.62
C THR A 626 7.71 1.82 -49.85
N PHE A 627 8.40 1.09 -48.97
CA PHE A 627 9.80 0.69 -49.07
C PHE A 627 9.90 -0.81 -49.38
#